data_AF-A0A9X6B4A7-F1
#
_entry.id   AF-A0A9X6B4A7-F1
#
_cell.length_a   1.000
_cell.length_b   1.000
_cell.length_c   1.000
_cell.angle_alpha   90.00
_cell.angle_beta   90.00
_cell.angle_gamma   90.00
#
_symmetry.space_group_name_H-M   'P 1'
#
loop_
_entity.id
_entity.type
_entity.pdbx_description
1 polymer ?
#
loop_
_entity_poly.entity_id
_entity_poly.type
_entity_poly.pdbx_seq_one_letter_code
_entity_poly.pdbx_strand_id
1 'polypeptide(L)'
;IPKLVRQWREEKINPWENEFARWLLLLPAHEDEHLTHTLEDIAMKQDPMLQKAIHKWENMSQSSSFRLAYEAREKVLFDEQAKLAHAREVGIEEGMEKGKQVGKEEGLQEGIAKGMEKGKEVGIQEGKIQLIQGMHKNGMDIEDIAKFTSMDLSDIRHILGQ
;
A
#
# COMPACT_ATOMS: atom_id res chain seq x y z
N ILE A 1 -12.80 0.78 31.15
CA ILE A 1 -12.27 -0.45 31.78
C ILE A 1 -10.74 -0.40 31.97
N PRO A 2 -9.90 0.05 31.00
CA PRO A 2 -8.44 0.07 31.17
C PRO A 2 -7.95 0.90 32.38
N LYS A 3 -8.63 2.01 32.69
CA LYS A 3 -8.32 2.87 33.83
C LYS A 3 -8.53 2.18 35.19
N LEU A 4 -9.51 1.29 35.30
CA LEU A 4 -9.86 0.61 36.54
C LEU A 4 -8.85 -0.48 36.89
N VAL A 5 -8.48 -1.30 35.90
CA VAL A 5 -7.44 -2.33 36.05
C VAL A 5 -6.09 -1.68 36.39
N ARG A 6 -5.77 -0.55 35.75
CA ARG A 6 -4.59 0.24 36.09
C ARG A 6 -4.62 0.77 37.53
N GLN A 7 -5.77 1.25 38.00
CA GLN A 7 -5.93 1.72 39.38
C GLN A 7 -5.81 0.59 40.40
N TRP A 8 -6.26 -0.62 40.07
CA TRP A 8 -6.05 -1.81 40.89
C TRP A 8 -4.56 -2.21 40.94
N ARG A 9 -3.86 -2.23 39.80
CA ARG A 9 -2.41 -2.50 39.76
C ARG A 9 -1.57 -1.45 40.49
N GLU A 10 -2.04 -0.20 40.50
CA GLU A 10 -1.45 0.90 41.28
C GLU A 10 -1.91 0.89 42.75
N GLU A 11 -2.60 -0.16 43.22
CA GLU A 11 -3.13 -0.36 44.58
C GLU A 11 -4.06 0.76 45.07
N LYS A 12 -4.59 1.59 44.16
CA LYS A 12 -5.53 2.68 44.48
C LYS A 12 -6.94 2.17 44.76
N ILE A 13 -7.24 0.94 44.36
CA ILE A 13 -8.55 0.31 44.51
C ILE A 13 -8.35 -1.09 45.04
N ASN A 14 -9.00 -1.40 46.16
CA ASN A 14 -8.91 -2.70 46.81
C ASN A 14 -10.24 -3.48 46.69
N PRO A 15 -10.29 -4.60 45.95
CA PRO A 15 -11.50 -5.41 45.80
C PRO A 15 -11.91 -6.14 47.09
N TRP A 16 -11.00 -6.29 48.06
CA TRP A 16 -11.33 -6.87 49.37
C TRP A 16 -12.26 -5.97 50.18
N GLU A 17 -12.06 -4.65 50.09
CA GLU A 17 -12.80 -3.67 50.87
C GLU A 17 -13.97 -3.03 50.11
N ASN A 18 -13.87 -2.95 48.78
CA ASN A 18 -14.86 -2.28 47.95
C ASN A 18 -15.63 -3.29 47.08
N GLU A 19 -16.87 -3.58 47.49
CA GLU A 19 -17.79 -4.48 46.79
C GLU A 19 -18.07 -4.02 45.34
N PHE A 20 -18.30 -2.73 45.12
CA PHE A 20 -18.59 -2.22 43.77
C PHE A 20 -17.38 -2.37 42.84
N ALA A 21 -16.18 -2.07 43.33
CA ALA A 21 -14.95 -2.29 42.59
C ALA A 21 -14.71 -3.77 42.31
N ARG A 22 -14.99 -4.64 43.28
CA ARG A 22 -14.91 -6.11 43.15
C ARG A 22 -15.77 -6.62 41.98
N TRP A 23 -17.03 -6.18 41.89
CA TRP A 23 -17.93 -6.54 40.79
C TRP A 23 -17.50 -5.96 39.44
N LEU A 24 -17.01 -4.72 39.40
CA LEU A 24 -16.51 -4.12 38.17
C LEU A 24 -15.22 -4.77 37.66
N LEU A 25 -14.35 -5.22 38.57
CA LEU A 25 -13.10 -5.92 38.26
C LEU A 25 -13.32 -7.36 37.78
N LEU A 26 -14.51 -7.94 38.00
CA LEU A 26 -14.87 -9.25 37.48
C LEU A 26 -14.92 -9.28 35.93
N LEU A 27 -15.29 -8.14 35.30
CA LEU A 27 -15.41 -8.04 33.84
C LEU A 27 -14.06 -8.22 33.10
N PRO A 28 -12.99 -7.51 33.47
CA PRO A 28 -11.65 -7.72 32.88
C PRO A 28 -10.87 -8.88 33.50
N ALA A 29 -11.41 -9.62 34.48
CA ALA A 29 -10.66 -10.66 35.20
C ALA A 29 -10.04 -11.70 34.25
N HIS A 30 -10.76 -12.07 33.18
CA HIS A 30 -10.26 -13.02 32.16
C HIS A 30 -8.99 -12.57 31.42
N GLU A 31 -8.63 -11.29 31.48
CA GLU A 31 -7.42 -10.74 30.85
C GLU A 31 -6.19 -10.77 31.80
N ASP A 32 -6.39 -11.05 33.09
CA ASP A 32 -5.35 -10.96 34.13
C ASP A 32 -5.49 -12.10 35.17
N GLU A 33 -4.53 -13.03 35.15
CA GLU A 33 -4.51 -14.21 36.00
C GLU A 33 -4.43 -13.87 37.50
N HIS A 34 -3.68 -12.83 37.87
CA HIS A 34 -3.54 -12.42 39.29
C HIS A 34 -4.84 -11.79 39.81
N LEU A 35 -5.53 -11.02 38.96
CA LEU A 35 -6.84 -10.45 39.31
C LEU A 35 -7.89 -11.54 39.52
N THR A 36 -7.88 -12.57 38.66
CA THR A 36 -8.79 -13.71 38.75
C THR A 36 -8.63 -14.44 40.07
N HIS A 37 -7.40 -14.85 40.42
CA HIS A 37 -7.13 -15.54 41.68
C HIS A 37 -7.52 -14.68 42.90
N THR A 38 -7.31 -13.37 42.85
CA THR A 38 -7.70 -12.45 43.93
C THR A 38 -9.22 -12.44 44.13
N LEU A 39 -10.00 -12.40 43.05
CA LEU A 39 -11.47 -12.39 43.11
C LEU A 39 -12.05 -13.74 43.52
N GLU A 40 -11.43 -14.85 43.12
CA GLU A 40 -11.78 -16.19 43.58
C GLU A 40 -11.55 -16.35 45.08
N ASP A 41 -10.42 -15.85 45.58
CA ASP A 41 -10.09 -15.84 47.00
C ASP A 41 -11.12 -15.06 47.82
N ILE A 42 -11.54 -13.89 47.32
CA ILE A 42 -12.60 -13.08 47.94
C ILE A 42 -13.95 -13.81 47.89
N ALA A 43 -14.28 -14.43 46.76
CA ALA A 43 -15.52 -15.18 46.59
C ALA A 43 -15.61 -16.36 47.57
N MET A 44 -14.51 -17.08 47.79
CA MET A 44 -14.46 -18.20 48.73
C MET A 44 -14.47 -17.76 50.20
N LYS A 45 -13.82 -16.64 50.53
CA LYS A 45 -13.61 -16.22 51.92
C LYS A 45 -14.68 -15.28 52.45
N GLN A 46 -15.30 -14.46 51.60
CA GLN A 46 -16.14 -13.34 52.03
C GLN A 46 -17.46 -13.19 51.25
N ASP A 47 -17.56 -13.67 50.01
CA ASP A 47 -18.69 -13.34 49.14
C ASP A 47 -19.29 -14.55 48.39
N PRO A 48 -20.24 -15.26 49.01
CA PRO A 48 -20.95 -16.38 48.40
C PRO A 48 -21.76 -15.99 47.14
N MET A 49 -22.13 -14.71 46.99
CA MET A 49 -22.87 -14.23 45.83
C MET A 49 -21.93 -14.04 44.64
N LEU A 50 -20.73 -13.50 44.88
CA LEU A 50 -19.66 -13.45 43.88
C LEU A 50 -19.25 -14.86 43.43
N GLN A 51 -19.14 -15.82 44.37
CA GLN A 51 -18.84 -17.21 44.04
C GLN A 51 -19.89 -17.83 43.11
N LYS A 52 -21.18 -17.60 43.39
CA LYS A 52 -22.28 -18.05 42.52
C LYS A 52 -22.23 -17.39 41.14
N ALA A 53 -21.85 -16.12 41.06
CA ALA A 53 -21.72 -15.40 39.79
C ALA A 53 -20.56 -15.93 38.96
N ILE A 54 -19.38 -16.13 39.56
CA ILE A 54 -18.20 -16.75 38.91
C ILE A 54 -18.58 -18.13 38.39
N HIS A 55 -19.14 -18.99 39.24
CA HIS A 55 -19.54 -20.34 38.86
C HIS A 55 -20.60 -20.36 37.76
N LYS A 56 -21.59 -19.45 37.80
CA LYS A 56 -22.60 -19.37 36.73
C LYS A 56 -22.01 -18.87 35.43
N TRP A 57 -21.09 -17.91 35.47
CA TRP A 57 -20.39 -17.44 34.28
C TRP A 57 -19.54 -18.55 33.69
N GLU A 58 -18.78 -19.28 34.51
CA GLU A 58 -17.97 -20.42 34.05
C GLU A 58 -18.85 -21.53 33.46
N ASN A 59 -19.99 -21.84 34.06
CA ASN A 59 -20.94 -22.80 33.48
C ASN A 59 -21.53 -22.30 32.14
N MET A 60 -21.81 -21.00 32.00
CA MET A 60 -22.27 -20.42 30.73
C MET A 60 -21.15 -20.44 29.67
N SER A 61 -19.91 -20.14 30.05
CA SER A 61 -18.75 -20.19 29.14
C SER A 61 -18.35 -21.63 28.79
N GLN A 62 -18.65 -22.62 29.64
CA GLN A 62 -18.53 -24.04 29.34
C GLN A 62 -19.71 -24.63 28.55
N SER A 63 -20.84 -23.92 28.45
CA SER A 63 -21.98 -24.39 27.68
C SER A 63 -21.65 -24.38 26.16
N SER A 64 -21.71 -25.56 25.54
CA SER A 64 -21.35 -25.76 24.13
C SER A 64 -22.12 -24.83 23.18
N SER A 65 -23.39 -24.51 23.48
CA SER A 65 -24.22 -23.61 22.66
C SER A 65 -23.76 -22.16 22.69
N PHE A 66 -23.28 -21.66 23.83
CA PHE A 66 -22.80 -20.29 23.95
C PHE A 66 -21.43 -20.10 23.32
N ARG A 67 -20.51 -21.07 23.49
CA ARG A 67 -19.23 -21.09 22.76
C ARG A 67 -19.45 -21.08 21.25
N LEU A 68 -20.34 -21.94 20.76
CA LEU A 68 -20.64 -22.02 19.34
C LEU A 68 -21.19 -20.70 18.79
N ALA A 69 -22.10 -20.03 19.52
CA ALA A 69 -22.65 -18.74 19.10
C ALA A 69 -21.60 -17.62 19.12
N TYR A 70 -20.70 -17.63 20.10
CA TYR A 70 -19.59 -16.68 20.20
C TYR A 70 -18.56 -16.89 19.07
N GLU A 71 -18.09 -18.12 18.88
CA GLU A 71 -17.16 -18.51 17.81
C GLU A 71 -17.75 -18.22 16.42
N ALA A 72 -19.05 -18.50 16.22
CA ALA A 72 -19.73 -18.18 14.96
C ALA A 72 -19.74 -16.68 14.68
N ARG A 73 -19.97 -15.85 15.71
CA ARG A 73 -19.93 -14.39 15.58
C ARG A 73 -18.52 -13.89 15.29
N GLU A 74 -17.53 -14.40 16.00
CA GLU A 74 -16.12 -14.04 15.81
C GLU A 74 -15.64 -14.44 14.41
N LYS A 75 -16.03 -15.62 13.93
CA LYS A 75 -15.77 -16.09 12.57
C LYS A 75 -16.34 -15.14 11.51
N VAL A 76 -17.56 -14.63 11.68
CA VAL A 76 -18.14 -13.67 10.72
C VAL A 76 -17.30 -12.40 10.63
N LEU A 77 -16.85 -11.88 11.78
CA LEU A 77 -16.00 -10.68 11.81
C LEU A 77 -14.66 -10.91 11.13
N PHE A 78 -14.03 -12.07 11.38
CA PHE A 78 -12.77 -12.43 10.71
C PHE A 78 -12.95 -12.67 9.21
N ASP A 79 -14.01 -13.35 8.79
CA ASP A 79 -14.32 -13.58 7.38
C ASP A 79 -14.54 -12.24 6.64
N GLU A 80 -15.21 -11.26 7.28
CA GLU A 80 -15.38 -9.91 6.73
C GLU A 80 -14.04 -9.16 6.62
N GLN A 81 -13.21 -9.19 7.66
CA GLN A 81 -11.88 -8.57 7.63
C GLN A 81 -10.97 -9.21 6.57
N ALA A 82 -10.98 -10.53 6.46
CA ALA A 82 -10.21 -11.27 5.47
C ALA A 82 -10.65 -10.93 4.05
N LYS A 83 -11.96 -10.83 3.78
CA LYS A 83 -12.48 -10.39 2.48
C LYS A 83 -12.01 -8.99 2.11
N LEU A 84 -12.05 -8.04 3.05
CA LEU A 84 -11.60 -6.68 2.82
C LEU A 84 -10.08 -6.61 2.56
N ALA A 85 -9.29 -7.35 3.33
CA ALA A 85 -7.85 -7.43 3.14
C ALA A 85 -7.50 -8.02 1.76
N HIS A 86 -8.16 -9.13 1.38
CA HIS A 86 -7.96 -9.77 0.09
C HIS A 86 -8.37 -8.85 -1.07
N ALA A 87 -9.54 -8.21 -0.99
CA ALA A 87 -9.98 -7.27 -2.03
C ALA A 87 -9.01 -6.09 -2.21
N ARG A 88 -8.41 -5.60 -1.11
CA ARG A 88 -7.39 -4.54 -1.15
C ARG A 88 -6.10 -5.03 -1.82
N GLU A 89 -5.65 -6.23 -1.48
CA GLU A 89 -4.44 -6.85 -2.05
C GLU A 89 -4.58 -7.04 -3.56
N VAL A 90 -5.68 -7.68 -4.01
CA VAL A 90 -5.98 -7.87 -5.44
C VAL A 90 -6.09 -6.53 -6.16
N GLY A 91 -6.76 -5.54 -5.56
CA GLY A 91 -6.87 -4.20 -6.17
C GLY A 91 -5.53 -3.49 -6.35
N ILE A 92 -4.58 -3.66 -5.43
CA ILE A 92 -3.22 -3.11 -5.53
C ILE A 92 -2.42 -3.85 -6.62
N GLU A 93 -2.50 -5.18 -6.63
CA GLU A 93 -1.79 -6.00 -7.61
C GLU A 93 -2.25 -5.70 -9.04
N GLU A 94 -3.56 -5.70 -9.28
CA GLU A 94 -4.13 -5.34 -10.58
C GLU A 94 -3.76 -3.90 -10.99
N GLY A 95 -3.82 -2.95 -10.05
CA GLY A 95 -3.48 -1.55 -10.32
C GLY A 95 -2.00 -1.39 -10.71
N MET A 96 -1.11 -2.12 -10.05
CA MET A 96 0.32 -2.11 -10.34
C MET A 96 0.62 -2.76 -11.69
N GLU A 97 -0.03 -3.89 -12.00
CA GLU A 97 0.17 -4.59 -13.27
C GLU A 97 -0.34 -3.75 -14.44
N LYS A 98 -1.56 -3.21 -14.35
CA LYS A 98 -2.14 -2.31 -15.37
C LYS A 98 -1.28 -1.06 -15.56
N GLY A 99 -0.85 -0.43 -14.46
CA GLY A 99 0.01 0.75 -14.53
C GLY A 99 1.36 0.48 -15.21
N LYS A 100 1.96 -0.69 -14.93
CA LYS A 100 3.22 -1.10 -15.57
C LYS A 100 3.06 -1.40 -17.05
N GLN A 101 1.96 -2.03 -17.46
CA GLN A 101 1.66 -2.32 -18.86
C GLN A 101 1.45 -1.02 -19.64
N VAL A 102 0.55 -0.15 -19.17
CA VAL A 102 0.25 1.14 -19.81
C VAL A 102 1.51 2.00 -19.92
N GLY A 103 2.26 2.15 -18.81
CA GLY A 103 3.49 2.96 -18.83
C GLY A 103 4.57 2.42 -19.79
N LYS A 104 4.65 1.08 -19.97
CA LYS A 104 5.58 0.47 -20.92
C LYS A 104 5.14 0.71 -22.37
N GLU A 105 3.85 0.59 -22.67
CA GLU A 105 3.29 0.83 -24.00
C GLU A 105 3.44 2.30 -24.41
N GLU A 106 3.03 3.23 -23.54
CA GLU A 106 3.15 4.67 -23.78
C GLU A 106 4.62 5.07 -23.96
N GLY A 107 5.51 4.62 -23.07
CA GLY A 107 6.94 4.93 -23.17
C GLY A 107 7.59 4.37 -24.43
N LEU A 108 7.19 3.18 -24.88
CA LEU A 108 7.69 2.60 -26.13
C LEU A 108 7.21 3.38 -27.35
N GLN A 109 5.91 3.73 -27.41
CA GLN A 109 5.35 4.51 -28.50
C GLN A 109 6.00 5.89 -28.60
N GLU A 110 6.13 6.59 -27.48
CA GLU A 110 6.77 7.90 -27.43
C GLU A 110 8.25 7.82 -27.83
N GLY A 111 8.96 6.79 -27.38
CA GLY A 111 10.35 6.53 -27.75
C GLY A 111 10.53 6.27 -29.25
N ILE A 112 9.66 5.45 -29.84
CA ILE A 112 9.67 5.16 -31.29
C ILE A 112 9.37 6.42 -32.09
N ALA A 113 8.34 7.18 -31.71
CA ALA A 113 7.94 8.40 -32.40
C ALA A 113 9.09 9.43 -32.40
N LYS A 114 9.66 9.72 -31.23
CA LYS A 114 10.80 10.63 -31.09
C LYS A 114 12.04 10.13 -31.84
N GLY A 115 12.31 8.83 -31.81
CA GLY A 115 13.43 8.23 -32.53
C GLY A 115 13.28 8.34 -34.04
N MET A 116 12.08 8.09 -34.57
CA MET A 116 11.78 8.17 -35.99
C MET A 116 11.84 9.61 -36.51
N GLU A 117 11.32 10.57 -35.74
CA GLU A 117 11.38 12.00 -36.08
C GLU A 117 12.84 12.48 -36.17
N LYS A 118 13.64 12.22 -35.13
CA LYS A 118 15.07 12.57 -35.12
C LYS A 118 15.84 11.87 -36.25
N GLY A 119 15.59 10.58 -36.46
CA GLY A 119 16.24 9.82 -37.52
C GLY A 119 15.92 10.36 -38.91
N LYS A 120 14.67 10.76 -39.15
CA LYS A 120 14.26 11.39 -40.41
C LYS A 120 14.93 12.74 -40.62
N GLU A 121 15.00 13.57 -39.57
CA GLU A 121 15.65 14.87 -39.65
C GLU A 121 17.14 14.75 -39.96
N VAL A 122 17.86 13.89 -39.21
CA VAL A 122 19.29 13.61 -39.45
C VAL A 122 19.52 13.06 -40.85
N GLY A 123 18.72 12.09 -41.29
CA GLY A 123 18.85 11.50 -42.63
C GLY A 123 18.60 12.51 -43.76
N ILE A 124 17.66 13.44 -43.59
CA ILE A 124 17.43 14.53 -44.55
C ILE A 124 18.65 15.46 -44.61
N GLN A 125 19.24 15.81 -43.46
CA GLN A 125 20.42 16.68 -43.42
C GLN A 125 21.65 16.00 -44.04
N GLU A 126 21.91 14.74 -43.69
CA GLU A 126 23.00 13.97 -44.29
C GLU A 126 22.82 13.81 -45.81
N GLY A 127 21.59 13.55 -46.27
CA GLY A 127 21.27 13.48 -47.69
C GLY A 127 21.53 14.80 -48.43
N LYS A 128 21.18 15.94 -47.82
CA LYS A 128 21.49 17.28 -48.37
C LYS A 128 23.00 17.51 -48.48
N ILE A 129 23.76 17.16 -47.43
CA ILE A 129 25.22 17.29 -47.41
C ILE A 129 25.85 16.43 -48.51
N GLN A 130 25.45 15.16 -48.61
CA GLN A 130 25.95 14.25 -49.65
C GLN A 130 25.64 14.75 -51.06
N LEU A 131 24.45 15.30 -51.28
CA LEU A 131 24.06 15.89 -52.55
C LEU A 131 24.97 17.06 -52.93
N ILE A 132 25.18 18.01 -52.02
CA ILE A 132 26.06 19.18 -52.23
C ILE A 132 27.49 18.75 -52.55
N GLN A 133 28.04 17.82 -51.77
CA GLN A 133 29.38 17.28 -52.01
C GLN A 133 29.49 16.57 -53.36
N GLY A 134 28.44 15.84 -53.77
CA GLY A 134 28.36 15.19 -55.08
C GLY A 134 28.33 16.18 -56.23
N MET A 135 27.53 17.25 -56.12
CA MET A 135 27.43 18.30 -57.14
C MET A 135 28.77 19.04 -57.32
N HIS A 136 29.44 19.40 -56.22
CA HIS A 136 30.74 20.04 -56.24
C HIS A 136 31.83 19.13 -56.83
N LYS A 137 31.85 17.83 -56.46
CA LYS A 137 32.80 16.84 -57.03
C LYS A 137 32.62 16.66 -58.54
N ASN A 138 31.40 16.85 -59.05
CA ASN A 138 31.11 16.79 -60.49
C ASN A 138 31.40 18.11 -61.23
N GLY A 139 32.02 19.09 -60.57
CA GLY A 139 32.49 20.32 -61.19
C GLY A 139 31.42 21.41 -61.33
N MET A 140 30.30 21.30 -60.61
CA MET A 140 29.31 22.38 -60.54
C MET A 140 29.82 23.52 -59.65
N ASP A 141 29.67 24.76 -60.11
CA ASP A 141 30.09 25.94 -59.34
C ASP A 141 29.19 26.17 -58.11
N ILE A 142 29.77 26.74 -57.06
CA ILE A 142 29.11 26.99 -55.77
C ILE A 142 27.86 27.86 -55.94
N GLU A 143 27.88 28.80 -56.88
CA GLU A 143 26.76 29.71 -57.16
C GLU A 143 25.58 28.99 -57.82
N ASP A 144 25.85 27.99 -58.64
CA ASP A 144 24.81 27.18 -59.27
C ASP A 144 24.27 26.13 -58.30
N ILE A 145 25.13 25.54 -57.45
CA ILE A 145 24.69 24.64 -56.36
C ILE A 145 23.72 25.39 -55.43
N ALA A 146 24.04 26.63 -55.05
CA ALA A 146 23.17 27.48 -54.22
C ALA A 146 21.79 27.69 -54.82
N LYS A 147 21.72 27.95 -56.13
CA LYS A 147 20.44 28.09 -56.85
C LYS A 147 19.66 26.77 -56.88
N PHE A 148 20.31 25.64 -57.13
CA PHE A 148 19.64 24.34 -57.23
C PHE A 148 19.15 23.79 -55.87
N THR A 149 19.91 24.01 -54.79
CA THR A 149 19.55 23.53 -53.45
C THR A 149 18.73 24.55 -52.66
N SER A 150 18.58 25.79 -53.18
CA SER A 150 17.93 26.91 -52.48
C SER A 150 18.55 27.18 -51.11
N MET A 151 19.88 27.13 -51.04
CA MET A 151 20.66 27.38 -49.83
C MET A 151 21.58 28.57 -50.03
N ASP A 152 21.92 29.26 -48.94
CA ASP A 152 22.84 30.38 -48.99
C ASP A 152 24.27 29.93 -49.31
N LEU A 153 25.01 30.79 -50.02
CA LEU A 153 26.41 30.55 -50.38
C LEU A 153 27.28 30.28 -49.14
N SER A 154 26.97 30.93 -48.02
CA SER A 154 27.67 30.75 -46.74
C SER A 154 27.49 29.33 -46.21
N ASP A 155 26.29 28.77 -46.28
CA ASP A 155 25.99 27.43 -45.77
C ASP A 155 26.65 26.35 -46.63
N ILE A 156 26.67 26.55 -47.95
CA ILE A 156 27.35 25.62 -48.87
C ILE A 156 28.86 25.65 -48.66
N ARG A 157 29.46 26.83 -48.50
CA ARG A 157 30.90 26.96 -48.17
C ARG A 157 31.24 26.30 -46.84
N HIS A 158 30.40 26.49 -45.83
CA HIS A 158 30.55 25.83 -44.53
C HIS A 158 30.48 24.29 -44.65
N ILE A 159 29.55 23.74 -45.45
CA ILE A 159 29.43 22.30 -45.70
C ILE A 159 30.66 21.73 -46.45
N LEU A 160 31.22 22.52 -47.37
CA LEU A 160 32.40 22.14 -48.15
C LEU A 160 33.74 22.43 -47.46
N GLY A 161 33.72 23.10 -46.30
CA GLY A 161 34.92 23.46 -45.53
C GLY A 161 35.81 24.52 -46.20
N GLN A 162 35.20 25.43 -46.97
CA GLN A 162 35.87 26.51 -47.72
C GLN A 162 35.63 27.89 -47.13
#